data_AF-A0A9W8XFI0-F1
#
_entry.id   AF-A0A9W8XFI0-F1
#
_cell.length_a   1.000
_cell.length_b   1.000
_cell.length_c   1.000
_cell.angle_alpha   90.00
_cell.angle_beta   90.00
_cell.angle_gamma   90.00
#
_symmetry.space_group_name_H-M   'P 1'
#
loop_
_entity.id
_entity.type
_entity.pdbx_description
1 polymer ?
#
loop_
_entity_poly.entity_id
_entity_poly.type
_entity_poly.pdbx_seq_one_letter_code
_entity_poly.pdbx_strand_id
1 'polypeptide(L)'
;MVNGGAFKKFFFFIQDRLYACAMADDDNASPRKGASTSSSSAKDRLEQVSSHVAPDAQKKRRKRRPDSDLPPDYSDILGQIAALRKIAATPDPNNRGYVRQKQAGKLWVRERVEQLLDRGSFQEVGSVSGTVEWKQLGGIKEEPEEYVPSNNVQGFGKLKGRKIVFTADDFSIRAGHADGALMEKTVVYLA
;
A
#
# COMPACT_ATOMS: atom_id res chain seq x y z
N MET A 1 -0.73 38.23 10.04
CA MET A 1 -0.87 37.98 8.59
C MET A 1 -0.25 36.62 8.31
N VAL A 2 -1.08 35.58 8.20
CA VAL A 2 -0.64 34.21 7.89
C VAL A 2 -0.74 34.08 6.37
N ASN A 3 0.38 33.88 5.69
CA ASN A 3 0.44 33.80 4.23
C ASN A 3 -0.35 32.59 3.74
N GLY A 4 -1.51 32.85 3.15
CA GLY A 4 -2.33 31.85 2.46
C GLY A 4 -1.68 31.46 1.15
N GLY A 5 -0.87 30.40 1.18
CA GLY A 5 -0.40 29.73 -0.03
C GLY A 5 -1.60 29.19 -0.82
N ALA A 6 -1.86 29.76 -1.99
CA ALA A 6 -2.95 29.36 -2.85
C ALA A 6 -2.71 27.93 -3.38
N PHE A 7 -3.44 26.96 -2.82
CA PHE A 7 -3.56 25.63 -3.40
C PHE A 7 -4.17 25.74 -4.80
N LYS A 8 -3.34 25.56 -5.84
CA LYS A 8 -3.84 25.47 -7.21
C LYS A 8 -4.46 24.10 -7.42
N LYS A 9 -5.77 24.00 -7.18
CA LYS A 9 -6.60 22.87 -7.63
C LYS A 9 -6.59 22.87 -9.16
N PHE A 10 -5.79 22.01 -9.78
CA PHE A 10 -5.96 21.69 -11.20
C PHE A 10 -7.13 20.72 -11.31
N PHE A 11 -8.29 21.23 -11.72
CA PHE A 11 -9.42 20.39 -12.13
C PHE A 11 -9.08 19.78 -13.50
N PHE A 12 -8.79 18.47 -13.53
CA PHE A 12 -8.82 17.70 -14.76
C PHE A 12 -10.11 16.88 -14.76
N PHE A 13 -11.08 17.30 -15.57
CA PHE A 13 -12.42 16.73 -15.62
C PHE A 13 -12.46 15.64 -16.71
N ILE A 14 -12.34 14.37 -16.32
CA ILE A 14 -12.67 13.24 -17.21
C ILE A 14 -13.52 12.25 -16.41
N GLN A 15 -14.83 12.32 -16.65
CA GLN A 15 -15.92 11.43 -16.20
C GLN A 15 -15.69 10.67 -14.89
N ASP A 16 -16.32 11.24 -13.87
CA ASP A 16 -16.58 10.69 -12.54
C ASP A 16 -15.35 10.68 -11.58
N ARG A 17 -15.29 11.80 -10.84
CA ARG A 17 -14.38 12.28 -9.78
C ARG A 17 -12.99 11.63 -9.69
N LEU A 18 -12.02 12.35 -10.24
CA LEU A 18 -10.61 12.29 -9.86
C LEU A 18 -10.24 13.63 -9.20
N TYR A 19 -9.70 13.61 -7.98
CA TYR A 19 -9.12 14.81 -7.38
C TYR A 19 -7.61 14.63 -7.28
N ALA A 20 -6.85 15.53 -7.89
CA ALA A 20 -5.41 15.61 -7.76
C ALA A 20 -5.02 16.93 -7.07
N CYS A 21 -4.32 16.84 -5.95
CA CYS A 21 -3.73 17.99 -5.27
C CYS A 21 -2.23 18.00 -5.54
N ALA A 22 -1.72 19.10 -6.11
CA ALA A 22 -0.28 19.31 -6.22
C ALA A 22 0.26 19.66 -4.83
N MET A 23 1.26 18.92 -4.35
CA MET A 23 1.97 19.33 -3.14
C MET A 23 2.89 20.48 -3.48
N ALA A 24 2.96 21.48 -2.60
CA ALA A 24 3.99 22.50 -2.68
C ALA A 24 5.35 21.80 -2.48
N ASP A 25 6.31 22.13 -3.34
CA ASP A 25 7.67 21.67 -3.19
C ASP A 25 8.26 22.33 -1.94
N ASP A 26 8.34 21.58 -0.83
CA ASP A 26 9.23 21.91 0.27
C ASP A 26 10.66 21.61 -0.19
N ASP A 27 11.28 22.61 -0.81
CA ASP A 27 12.72 22.66 -1.07
C ASP A 27 13.47 22.81 0.27
N ASN A 28 13.45 21.76 1.10
CA ASN A 28 14.35 21.64 2.25
C ASN A 28 15.39 20.56 1.97
N ALA A 29 16.29 20.88 1.04
CA ALA A 29 17.56 20.18 0.91
C ALA A 29 18.42 20.52 2.13
N SER A 30 18.27 19.75 3.21
CA SER A 30 19.20 19.82 4.34
C SER A 30 20.60 19.40 3.87
N PRO A 31 21.66 20.16 4.19
CA PRO A 31 23.01 19.84 3.76
C PRO A 31 23.48 18.55 4.43
N ARG A 32 23.88 17.57 3.62
CA ARG A 32 24.57 16.36 4.07
C ARG A 32 25.90 16.78 4.73
N LYS A 33 25.96 16.72 6.06
CA LYS A 33 27.23 16.82 6.79
C LYS A 33 28.01 15.51 6.61
N GLY A 34 29.03 15.55 5.77
CA GLY A 34 30.13 14.60 5.84
C GLY A 34 31.15 15.07 6.88
N ALA A 35 31.55 14.18 7.80
CA ALA A 35 32.95 13.80 8.06
C ALA A 35 33.10 12.93 9.33
N SER A 36 33.66 11.72 9.12
CA SER A 36 34.61 10.96 9.93
C SER A 36 34.36 10.66 11.41
N THR A 37 34.28 9.37 11.79
CA THR A 37 35.34 8.71 12.60
C THR A 37 35.30 7.16 12.54
N SER A 38 36.51 6.58 12.48
CA SER A 38 36.94 5.24 12.90
C SER A 38 36.53 4.00 12.07
N SER A 39 37.55 3.41 11.45
CA SER A 39 37.56 2.04 10.93
C SER A 39 37.35 1.02 12.04
N SER A 40 36.10 0.59 12.28
CA SER A 40 35.85 -0.73 12.88
C SER A 40 36.27 -1.77 11.85
N SER A 41 37.21 -2.66 12.19
CA SER A 41 37.83 -3.54 11.21
C SER A 41 36.77 -4.47 10.59
N ALA A 42 36.89 -4.79 9.30
CA ALA A 42 36.00 -5.73 8.63
C ALA A 42 35.97 -7.11 9.32
N LYS A 43 37.00 -7.42 10.12
CA LYS A 43 37.11 -8.63 10.94
C LYS A 43 36.12 -8.60 12.11
N ASP A 44 35.98 -7.47 12.80
CA ASP A 44 35.04 -7.34 13.93
C ASP A 44 33.59 -7.52 13.48
N ARG A 45 33.25 -7.01 12.29
CA ARG A 45 31.91 -7.20 11.70
C ARG A 45 31.67 -8.65 11.27
N LEU A 46 32.69 -9.31 10.73
CA LEU A 46 32.59 -10.71 10.32
C LEU A 46 32.43 -11.63 11.53
N GLU A 47 33.17 -11.37 12.61
CA GLU A 47 33.06 -12.10 13.87
C GLU A 47 31.68 -11.92 14.50
N GLN A 48 31.14 -10.70 14.54
CA GLN A 48 29.81 -10.42 15.03
C GLN A 48 28.70 -11.12 14.21
N VAL A 49 28.83 -11.20 12.88
CA VAL A 49 27.86 -11.92 12.04
C VAL A 49 27.99 -13.43 12.26
N SER A 50 29.23 -13.95 12.37
CA SER A 50 29.48 -15.37 12.57
C SER A 50 28.90 -15.90 13.90
N SER A 51 28.92 -15.08 14.96
CA SER A 51 28.36 -15.47 16.26
C SER A 51 26.83 -15.62 16.25
N HIS A 52 26.14 -14.94 15.33
CA HIS A 52 24.70 -15.04 15.16
C HIS A 52 24.27 -16.17 14.21
N VAL A 53 25.22 -16.74 13.46
CA VAL A 53 24.97 -17.82 12.47
C VAL A 53 25.39 -19.20 12.99
N ALA A 54 26.28 -19.26 14.00
CA ALA A 54 26.70 -20.54 14.58
C ALA A 54 25.54 -21.26 15.31
N PRO A 55 25.32 -22.57 15.08
CA PRO A 55 24.30 -23.32 15.80
C PRO A 55 24.82 -23.59 17.21
N ASP A 56 24.18 -22.97 18.21
CA ASP A 56 24.54 -23.15 19.61
C ASP A 56 24.25 -24.59 20.06
N ALA A 57 25.31 -25.39 20.18
CA ALA A 57 25.28 -26.79 20.58
C ALA A 57 25.22 -26.93 22.10
N GLN A 58 24.23 -26.35 22.78
CA GLN A 58 23.94 -26.63 24.20
C GLN A 58 22.57 -26.11 24.68
N LYS A 59 21.46 -26.66 24.16
CA LYS A 59 20.13 -26.43 24.74
C LYS A 59 19.90 -27.29 25.99
N LYS A 60 20.03 -26.69 27.19
CA LYS A 60 19.37 -27.18 28.41
C LYS A 60 17.87 -27.38 28.12
N ARG A 61 17.33 -28.58 28.39
CA ARG A 61 15.91 -28.93 28.25
C ARG A 61 15.03 -27.99 29.09
N ARG A 62 14.58 -26.89 28.48
CA ARG A 62 13.47 -26.08 28.98
C ARG A 62 12.19 -26.92 28.87
N LYS A 63 11.47 -27.06 29.98
CA LYS A 63 10.14 -27.67 30.06
C LYS A 63 9.23 -26.99 29.01
N ARG A 64 8.72 -27.77 28.04
CA ARG A 64 7.79 -27.27 27.00
C ARG A 64 6.56 -26.68 27.70
N ARG A 65 6.40 -25.37 27.62
CA ARG A 65 5.10 -24.70 27.84
C ARG A 65 4.23 -25.03 26.63
N PRO A 66 2.90 -25.12 26.77
CA PRO A 66 2.02 -25.32 25.62
C PRO A 66 2.26 -24.16 24.66
N ASP A 67 2.61 -24.50 23.42
CA ASP A 67 2.82 -23.55 22.34
C ASP A 67 1.54 -22.71 22.20
N SER A 68 1.67 -21.40 22.34
CA SER A 68 0.85 -20.54 21.51
C SER A 68 1.30 -20.83 20.08
N ASP A 69 0.60 -21.75 19.41
CA ASP A 69 0.87 -22.35 18.09
C ASP A 69 0.86 -21.33 16.94
N LEU A 70 1.75 -20.35 16.99
CA LEU A 70 2.03 -19.44 15.88
C LEU A 70 3.51 -19.57 15.51
N PRO A 71 3.84 -19.69 14.21
CA PRO A 71 5.22 -19.57 13.79
C PRO A 71 5.80 -18.25 14.31
N PRO A 72 7.02 -18.23 14.87
CA PRO A 72 7.70 -16.97 15.22
C PRO A 72 8.01 -16.09 13.99
N ASP A 73 7.69 -16.58 12.79
CA ASP A 73 7.86 -15.96 11.50
C ASP A 73 6.47 -15.58 10.94
N TYR A 74 6.19 -14.27 10.83
CA TYR A 74 4.95 -13.65 10.32
C TYR A 74 4.62 -13.99 8.84
N SER A 75 5.22 -15.06 8.31
CA SER A 75 5.14 -15.56 6.94
C SER A 75 3.71 -15.83 6.46
N ASP A 76 2.82 -16.26 7.35
CA ASP A 76 1.40 -16.49 7.10
C ASP A 76 0.65 -15.19 6.82
N ILE A 77 0.79 -14.21 7.70
CA ILE A 77 0.15 -12.89 7.59
C ILE A 77 0.68 -12.14 6.36
N LEU A 78 2.00 -12.21 6.11
CA LEU A 78 2.60 -11.61 4.92
C LEU A 78 2.10 -12.27 3.63
N GLY A 79 1.90 -13.59 3.65
CA GLY A 79 1.28 -14.34 2.56
C GLY A 79 -0.16 -13.90 2.29
N GLN A 80 -0.97 -13.75 3.34
CA GLN A 80 -2.34 -13.24 3.24
C GLN A 80 -2.38 -11.82 2.65
N ILE A 81 -1.55 -10.91 3.16
CA ILE A 81 -1.45 -9.54 2.65
C ILE A 81 -1.07 -9.53 1.16
N ALA A 82 -0.11 -10.37 0.75
CA ALA A 82 0.29 -10.48 -0.65
C ALA A 82 -0.85 -11.00 -1.54
N ALA A 83 -1.62 -11.98 -1.05
CA ALA A 83 -2.79 -12.49 -1.75
C ALA A 83 -3.87 -11.41 -1.93
N LEU A 84 -4.23 -10.70 -0.85
CA LEU A 84 -5.21 -9.61 -0.91
C LEU A 84 -4.76 -8.47 -1.83
N ARG A 85 -3.46 -8.10 -1.82
CA ARG A 85 -2.90 -7.14 -2.78
C ARG A 85 -3.06 -7.59 -4.22
N LYS A 86 -2.81 -8.87 -4.50
CA LYS A 86 -2.94 -9.43 -5.85
C LYS A 86 -4.38 -9.38 -6.35
N ILE A 87 -5.34 -9.69 -5.47
CA ILE A 87 -6.78 -9.59 -5.78
C ILE A 87 -7.17 -8.13 -6.03
N ALA A 88 -6.75 -7.19 -5.17
CA ALA A 88 -7.04 -5.75 -5.36
C ALA A 88 -6.39 -5.14 -6.63
N ALA A 89 -5.27 -5.70 -7.08
CA ALA A 89 -4.52 -5.21 -8.23
C ALA A 89 -4.97 -5.85 -9.57
N THR A 90 -5.79 -6.91 -9.52
CA THR A 90 -6.23 -7.63 -10.72
C THR A 90 -7.75 -7.48 -10.87
N PRO A 91 -8.26 -6.90 -11.97
CA PRO A 91 -9.69 -6.81 -12.16
C PRO A 91 -10.26 -8.18 -12.51
N ASP A 92 -11.46 -8.50 -11.99
CA ASP A 92 -12.21 -9.68 -12.40
C ASP A 92 -12.93 -9.40 -13.74
N PRO A 93 -12.58 -10.12 -14.83
CA PRO A 93 -13.22 -9.94 -16.14
C PRO A 93 -14.72 -10.28 -16.14
N ASN A 94 -15.19 -11.09 -15.20
CA ASN A 94 -16.60 -11.49 -15.09
C ASN A 94 -17.43 -10.51 -14.26
N ASN A 95 -16.78 -9.56 -13.59
CA ASN A 95 -17.48 -8.57 -12.79
C ASN A 95 -18.34 -7.68 -13.69
N ARG A 96 -19.65 -7.65 -13.42
CA ARG A 96 -20.64 -6.86 -14.18
C ARG A 96 -20.25 -5.39 -14.30
N GLY A 97 -19.69 -4.79 -13.25
CA GLY A 97 -19.23 -3.41 -13.25
C GLY A 97 -18.03 -3.20 -14.18
N TYR A 98 -17.04 -4.10 -14.13
CA TYR A 98 -15.88 -4.06 -15.02
C TYR A 98 -16.28 -4.24 -16.49
N VAL A 99 -17.10 -5.25 -16.80
CA VAL A 99 -17.63 -5.51 -18.15
C VAL A 99 -18.37 -4.28 -18.67
N ARG A 100 -19.25 -3.67 -17.86
CA ARG A 100 -19.99 -2.47 -18.24
C ARG A 100 -19.05 -1.30 -18.59
N GLN A 101 -17.98 -1.08 -17.81
CA GLN A 101 -17.00 -0.02 -18.10
C GLN A 101 -16.25 -0.29 -19.40
N LYS A 102 -15.78 -1.52 -19.60
CA LYS A 102 -15.06 -1.91 -20.82
C LYS A 102 -15.96 -1.85 -22.07
N GLN A 103 -17.21 -2.30 -21.98
CA GLN A 103 -18.20 -2.17 -23.06
C GLN A 103 -18.52 -0.71 -23.40
N ALA A 104 -18.47 0.18 -22.41
CA ALA A 104 -18.62 1.62 -22.62
C ALA A 104 -17.35 2.30 -23.17
N GLY A 105 -16.30 1.54 -23.50
CA GLY A 105 -15.02 2.08 -23.97
C GLY A 105 -14.20 2.79 -22.89
N LYS A 106 -14.54 2.60 -21.61
CA LYS A 106 -13.84 3.21 -20.48
C LYS A 106 -12.75 2.28 -19.97
N LEU A 107 -11.66 2.88 -19.51
CA LEU A 107 -10.54 2.18 -18.86
C LEU A 107 -10.86 1.88 -17.39
N TRP A 108 -10.24 0.84 -16.86
CA TRP A 108 -10.29 0.53 -15.44
C TRP A 108 -9.52 1.59 -14.64
N VAL A 109 -9.88 1.82 -13.37
CA VAL A 109 -9.33 2.91 -12.56
C VAL A 109 -7.80 2.89 -12.48
N ARG A 110 -7.19 1.71 -12.27
CA ARG A 110 -5.73 1.61 -12.16
C ARG A 110 -5.03 1.84 -13.49
N GLU A 111 -5.63 1.39 -14.59
CA GLU A 111 -5.14 1.68 -15.95
C GLU A 111 -5.17 3.19 -16.22
N ARG A 112 -6.22 3.91 -15.77
CA ARG A 112 -6.31 5.37 -15.90
C ARG A 112 -5.20 6.07 -15.10
N VAL A 113 -4.96 5.62 -13.87
CA VAL A 113 -3.91 6.17 -13.01
C VAL A 113 -2.53 5.95 -13.63
N GLU A 114 -2.25 4.77 -14.18
CA GLU A 114 -0.98 4.46 -14.83
C GLU A 114 -0.75 5.27 -16.11
N GLN A 115 -1.80 5.61 -16.87
CA GLN A 115 -1.70 6.50 -18.02
C GLN A 115 -1.52 7.98 -17.64
N LEU A 116 -2.05 8.39 -16.48
CA LEU A 116 -1.96 9.77 -16.01
C LEU A 116 -0.60 10.09 -15.40
N LEU A 117 -0.07 9.18 -14.59
CA LEU A 117 1.16 9.39 -13.83
C LEU A 117 2.41 9.05 -14.65
N ASP A 118 3.53 9.66 -14.28
CA ASP A 118 4.83 9.30 -14.82
C ASP A 118 5.13 7.83 -14.47
N ARG A 119 5.65 7.07 -15.44
CA ARG A 119 5.88 5.62 -15.30
C ARG A 119 6.75 5.30 -14.07
N GLY A 120 6.28 4.37 -13.23
CA GLY A 120 6.98 3.94 -12.01
C GLY A 120 6.89 4.92 -10.83
N SER A 121 6.14 6.02 -10.96
CA SER A 121 5.93 6.97 -9.86
C SER A 121 4.73 6.65 -8.97
N PHE A 122 3.84 5.77 -9.41
CA PHE A 122 2.60 5.43 -8.69
C PHE A 122 2.90 4.67 -7.40
N GLN A 123 2.39 5.19 -6.28
CA GLN A 123 2.43 4.56 -4.97
C GLN A 123 1.03 4.59 -4.34
N GLU A 124 0.37 3.44 -4.29
CA GLU A 124 -0.95 3.32 -3.69
C GLU A 124 -0.91 3.30 -2.16
N VAL A 125 -1.82 4.05 -1.54
CA VAL A 125 -2.09 3.99 -0.11
C VAL A 125 -3.31 3.10 0.14
N GLY A 126 -3.20 2.21 1.12
CA GLY A 126 -4.29 1.30 1.49
C GLY A 126 -4.69 0.34 0.38
N SER A 127 -3.71 -0.31 -0.26
CA SER A 127 -3.94 -1.30 -1.34
C SER A 127 -4.66 -2.57 -0.89
N VAL A 128 -4.71 -2.81 0.42
CA VAL A 128 -5.40 -3.95 1.07
C VAL A 128 -6.65 -3.49 1.82
N SER A 129 -7.01 -2.22 1.71
CA SER A 129 -8.21 -1.69 2.35
C SER A 129 -9.45 -2.23 1.64
N GLY A 130 -10.35 -2.84 2.40
CA GLY A 130 -11.58 -3.44 1.88
C GLY A 130 -12.28 -4.27 2.95
N THR A 131 -13.33 -4.97 2.54
CA THR A 131 -14.04 -5.93 3.40
C THR A 131 -13.53 -7.32 3.05
N VAL A 132 -13.02 -8.03 4.07
CA VAL A 132 -12.58 -9.43 3.94
C VAL A 132 -13.53 -10.28 4.78
N GLU A 133 -14.07 -11.34 4.20
CA GLU A 133 -14.71 -12.42 4.92
C GLU A 133 -13.67 -13.49 5.24
N TRP A 134 -13.54 -13.82 6.53
CA TRP A 134 -12.54 -14.76 7.03
C TRP A 134 -13.18 -16.08 7.41
N LYS A 135 -12.55 -17.17 6.99
CA LYS A 135 -12.95 -18.53 7.35
C LYS A 135 -12.00 -19.09 8.40
N GLN A 136 -12.56 -19.55 9.50
CA GLN A 136 -11.80 -20.24 10.55
C GLN A 136 -11.42 -21.65 10.09
N LEU A 137 -10.12 -21.98 10.09
CA LEU A 137 -9.62 -23.32 9.83
C LEU A 137 -9.38 -24.12 11.13
N GLY A 138 -9.43 -23.44 12.27
CA GLY A 138 -9.24 -23.99 13.61
C GLY A 138 -8.13 -23.28 14.37
N GLY A 139 -8.26 -23.20 15.70
CA GLY A 139 -7.35 -22.40 16.54
C GLY A 139 -7.46 -20.91 16.20
N ILE A 140 -6.32 -20.22 16.05
CA ILE A 140 -6.23 -18.79 15.66
C ILE A 140 -6.03 -18.64 14.13
N LYS A 141 -6.08 -19.73 13.36
CA LYS A 141 -5.82 -19.69 11.91
C LYS A 141 -7.07 -19.33 11.12
N GLU A 142 -6.94 -18.31 10.30
CA GLU A 142 -7.96 -17.78 9.41
C GLU A 142 -7.44 -17.72 7.98
N GLU A 143 -8.30 -17.94 7.00
CA GLU A 143 -8.02 -17.70 5.59
C GLU A 143 -9.07 -16.76 4.99
N PRO A 144 -8.68 -15.88 4.05
CA PRO A 144 -9.63 -15.01 3.36
C PRO A 144 -10.50 -15.85 2.40
N GLU A 145 -11.81 -15.89 2.66
CA GLU A 145 -12.79 -16.59 1.82
C GLU A 145 -13.29 -15.69 0.69
N GLU A 146 -13.68 -14.46 1.03
CA GLU A 146 -14.07 -13.43 0.06
C GLU A 146 -13.39 -12.11 0.40
N TYR A 147 -13.01 -11.35 -0.63
CA TYR A 147 -12.42 -10.04 -0.46
C TYR A 147 -12.96 -9.05 -1.48
N VAL A 148 -13.55 -7.98 -0.97
CA VAL A 148 -14.03 -6.84 -1.75
C VAL A 148 -13.14 -5.63 -1.43
N PRO A 149 -12.26 -5.20 -2.37
CA PRO A 149 -11.42 -4.04 -2.14
C PRO A 149 -12.25 -2.75 -2.07
N SER A 150 -11.71 -1.74 -1.39
CA SER A 150 -12.31 -0.41 -1.36
C SER A 150 -12.37 0.17 -2.76
N ASN A 151 -13.49 0.81 -3.09
CA ASN A 151 -13.69 1.42 -4.38
C ASN A 151 -12.91 2.74 -4.56
N ASN A 152 -12.21 3.24 -3.55
CA ASN A 152 -11.44 4.48 -3.65
C ASN A 152 -9.93 4.18 -3.68
N VAL A 153 -9.34 4.38 -4.86
CA VAL A 153 -7.90 4.27 -5.11
C VAL A 153 -7.25 5.60 -4.79
N GLN A 154 -6.35 5.60 -3.81
CA GLN A 154 -5.64 6.80 -3.34
C GLN A 154 -4.16 6.53 -3.40
N GLY A 155 -3.37 7.53 -3.75
CA GLY A 155 -1.93 7.36 -3.80
C GLY A 155 -1.14 8.56 -4.26
N PHE A 156 0.16 8.44 -4.10
CA PHE A 156 1.11 9.43 -4.57
C PHE A 156 1.55 9.09 -6.00
N GLY A 157 1.94 10.13 -6.72
CA GLY A 157 2.49 9.99 -8.06
C GLY A 157 3.24 11.24 -8.48
N LYS A 158 3.90 11.15 -9.64
CA LYS A 158 4.43 12.32 -10.34
C LYS A 158 3.61 12.56 -11.59
N LEU A 159 3.32 13.82 -11.87
CA LEU A 159 2.70 14.26 -13.11
C LEU A 159 3.59 15.33 -13.74
N LYS A 160 4.25 14.99 -14.85
CA LYS A 160 5.23 15.87 -15.50
C LYS A 160 6.32 16.30 -14.53
N GLY A 161 6.84 15.35 -13.74
CA GLY A 161 7.89 15.57 -12.75
C GLY A 161 7.43 16.16 -11.41
N ARG A 162 6.20 16.67 -11.29
CA ARG A 162 5.69 17.27 -10.06
C ARG A 162 4.97 16.25 -9.19
N LYS A 163 5.25 16.23 -7.88
CA LYS A 163 4.57 15.33 -6.94
C LYS A 163 3.10 15.74 -6.78
N ILE A 164 2.23 14.75 -6.91
CA ILE A 164 0.79 14.92 -6.69
C ILE A 164 0.26 13.83 -5.77
N VAL A 165 -0.78 14.21 -5.03
CA VAL A 165 -1.66 13.33 -4.26
C VAL A 165 -2.90 13.16 -5.11
N PHE A 166 -3.34 11.93 -5.38
CA PHE A 166 -4.58 11.70 -6.12
C PHE A 166 -5.54 10.77 -5.37
N THR A 167 -6.82 10.89 -5.72
CA THR A 167 -7.89 9.95 -5.37
C THR A 167 -8.71 9.69 -6.63
N ALA A 168 -9.09 8.42 -6.83
CA ALA A 168 -9.80 7.93 -7.99
C ALA A 168 -10.85 6.90 -7.56
N ASP A 169 -12.09 7.07 -8.00
CA ASP A 169 -13.15 6.11 -7.71
C ASP A 169 -13.21 5.00 -8.77
N ASP A 170 -13.35 3.75 -8.30
CA ASP A 170 -13.54 2.56 -9.11
C ASP A 170 -15.03 2.30 -9.35
N PHE A 171 -15.49 2.63 -10.55
CA PHE A 171 -16.87 2.42 -10.97
C PHE A 171 -17.22 0.95 -11.24
N SER A 172 -16.25 0.05 -11.24
CA SER A 172 -16.54 -1.40 -11.31
C SER A 172 -17.09 -1.93 -9.98
N ILE A 173 -16.78 -1.27 -8.87
CA ILE A 173 -17.19 -1.67 -7.52
C ILE A 173 -18.31 -0.74 -7.04
N ARG A 174 -19.51 -1.29 -6.85
CA ARG A 174 -20.71 -0.55 -6.40
C ARG A 174 -20.96 0.76 -7.17
N ALA A 175 -20.63 0.79 -8.46
CA ALA A 175 -20.74 1.97 -9.32
C ALA A 175 -20.02 3.23 -8.80
N GLY A 176 -18.95 3.07 -7.99
CA GLY A 176 -18.17 4.21 -7.47
C GLY A 176 -18.90 5.01 -6.39
N HIS A 177 -19.94 4.45 -5.76
CA HIS A 177 -20.71 5.15 -4.75
C HIS A 177 -19.95 5.24 -3.40
N ALA A 178 -20.15 6.33 -2.65
CA ALA A 178 -19.33 6.66 -1.47
C ALA A 178 -19.48 5.69 -0.28
N ASP A 179 -20.49 4.83 -0.30
CA ASP A 179 -20.72 3.74 0.66
C ASP A 179 -19.69 2.59 0.53
N GLY A 180 -19.01 2.48 -0.60
CA GLY A 180 -17.86 1.59 -0.78
C GLY A 180 -16.52 2.19 -0.34
N ALA A 181 -16.51 3.50 -0.03
CA ALA A 181 -15.30 4.21 0.35
C ALA A 181 -15.09 4.12 1.87
N LEU A 182 -13.91 3.66 2.28
CA LEU A 182 -13.53 3.67 3.70
C LEU A 182 -13.10 5.08 4.07
N MET A 183 -13.97 5.83 4.77
CA MET A 183 -13.70 7.22 5.17
C MET A 183 -12.41 7.36 5.97
N GLU A 184 -12.08 6.39 6.82
CA GLU A 184 -10.83 6.34 7.59
C GLU A 184 -9.60 6.40 6.68
N LYS A 185 -9.64 5.74 5.52
CA LYS A 185 -8.57 5.77 4.51
C LYS A 185 -8.38 7.20 3.99
N THR A 186 -9.48 7.87 3.66
CA THR A 186 -9.45 9.24 3.12
C THR A 186 -8.97 10.27 4.15
N VAL A 187 -9.36 10.14 5.43
CA VAL A 187 -8.95 11.07 6.49
C VAL A 187 -7.45 10.93 6.78
N VAL A 188 -6.94 9.71 6.95
CA VAL A 188 -5.51 9.48 7.20
C VAL A 188 -4.65 9.89 6.00
N TYR A 189 -5.19 9.77 4.80
CA TYR A 189 -4.49 10.14 3.58
C TYR A 189 -4.38 11.66 3.34
N LEU A 190 -5.25 12.45 3.98
CA LEU A 190 -5.30 13.92 3.83
C LEU A 190 -4.80 14.69 5.06
N ALA A 191 -4.51 14.01 6.17
CA ALA A 191 -3.96 14.57 7.41
C ALA A 191 -2.43 14.62 7.37
#